data_AF-A0A7Y7YQK7-F1
#
_entry.id   AF-A0A7Y7YQK7-F1
#
_cell.length_a   1.000
_cell.length_b   1.000
_cell.length_c   1.000
_cell.angle_alpha   90.00
_cell.angle_beta   90.00
_cell.angle_gamma   90.00
#
_symmetry.space_group_name_H-M   'P 1'
#
loop_
_entity.id
_entity.type
_entity.pdbx_description
1 polymer ?
#
loop_
_entity_poly.entity_id
_entity_poly.type
_entity_poly.pdbx_seq_one_letter_code
_entity_poly.pdbx_strand_id
1 'polypeptide(L)'
;MSFKMNEAAQTIKIYNLRADTQEFIGAGDAYIAPHTGLPAYCTDIEPPKIPDNHVAIFDEKKLLWTLVEDHRSKTVYDTRTGNAITVTEIGPLPDHSTSLSPDGVYQKWNGKAWCFSVKN
;
A
#
# COMPACT_ATOMS: atom_id res chain seq x y z
N MET A 1 22.31 -6.11 -3.77
CA MET A 1 23.23 -7.27 -3.60
C MET A 1 22.34 -8.51 -3.68
N SER A 2 22.76 -9.57 -4.37
CA SER A 2 21.95 -10.79 -4.53
C SER A 2 22.14 -11.72 -3.32
N PHE A 3 21.11 -12.46 -2.92
CA PHE A 3 21.20 -13.47 -1.85
C PHE A 3 22.33 -14.47 -2.13
N LYS A 4 23.12 -14.80 -1.09
CA LYS A 4 24.24 -15.74 -1.20
C LYS A 4 23.86 -17.09 -0.58
N MET A 5 23.77 -18.11 -1.42
CA MET A 5 23.56 -19.50 -0.98
C MET A 5 24.74 -20.01 -0.15
N ASN A 6 24.47 -20.91 0.79
CA ASN A 6 25.46 -21.48 1.71
C ASN A 6 25.46 -23.03 1.61
N GLU A 7 26.61 -23.64 1.91
CA GLU A 7 26.78 -25.10 2.00
C GLU A 7 26.21 -25.68 3.30
N ALA A 8 26.04 -24.84 4.33
CA ALA A 8 25.35 -25.19 5.56
C ALA A 8 23.92 -24.64 5.57
N ALA A 9 23.05 -25.32 6.33
CA ALA A 9 21.73 -24.78 6.62
C ALA A 9 21.84 -23.48 7.42
N GLN A 10 20.93 -22.55 7.18
CA GLN A 10 20.91 -21.25 7.84
C GLN A 10 19.48 -20.81 8.08
N THR A 11 19.26 -20.05 9.15
CA THR A 11 18.00 -19.33 9.38
C THR A 11 18.28 -17.86 9.21
N ILE A 12 17.54 -17.20 8.33
CA ILE A 12 17.72 -15.78 8.03
C ILE A 12 16.41 -15.05 8.18
N LYS A 13 16.48 -13.76 8.52
CA LYS A 13 15.33 -12.89 8.51
C LYS A 13 14.93 -12.56 7.08
N ILE A 14 13.67 -12.72 6.76
CA ILE A 14 13.08 -12.41 5.47
C ILE A 14 11.90 -11.45 5.62
N TYR A 15 11.56 -10.80 4.51
CA TYR A 15 10.43 -9.91 4.37
C TYR A 15 9.52 -10.48 3.29
N ASN A 16 8.33 -10.90 3.71
CA ASN A 16 7.37 -11.57 2.85
C ASN A 16 6.63 -10.54 1.99
N LEU A 17 6.38 -10.94 0.75
CA LEU A 17 5.72 -10.17 -0.28
C LEU A 17 4.40 -10.84 -0.64
N ARG A 18 3.38 -10.05 -0.96
CA ARG A 18 2.17 -10.57 -1.56
C ARG A 18 2.42 -10.91 -3.04
N ALA A 19 1.98 -12.08 -3.48
CA ALA A 19 2.35 -12.61 -4.79
C ALA A 19 1.84 -11.80 -6.00
N ASP A 20 0.74 -11.06 -5.85
CA ASP A 20 0.09 -10.27 -6.91
C ASP A 20 0.62 -8.84 -6.99
N THR A 21 0.85 -8.18 -5.85
CA THR A 21 1.24 -6.76 -5.76
C THR A 21 2.70 -6.53 -5.38
N GLN A 22 3.41 -7.57 -4.92
CA GLN A 22 4.75 -7.48 -4.34
C GLN A 22 4.83 -6.53 -3.13
N GLU A 23 3.68 -6.29 -2.48
CA GLU A 23 3.62 -5.47 -1.28
C GLU A 23 4.19 -6.21 -0.08
N PHE A 24 4.86 -5.50 0.82
CA PHE A 24 5.31 -6.04 2.09
C PHE A 24 4.12 -6.45 2.96
N ILE A 25 4.10 -7.72 3.40
CA ILE A 25 3.04 -8.27 4.25
C ILE A 25 3.52 -8.74 5.64
N GLY A 26 4.82 -8.69 5.89
CA GLY A 26 5.37 -9.00 7.22
C GLY A 26 6.77 -9.59 7.19
N ALA A 27 7.49 -9.42 8.30
CA ALA A 27 8.79 -10.04 8.50
C ALA A 27 8.67 -11.41 9.18
N GLY A 28 9.60 -12.30 8.91
CA GLY A 28 9.69 -13.60 9.58
C GLY A 28 11.07 -14.21 9.40
N ASP A 29 11.27 -15.38 9.97
CA ASP A 29 12.51 -16.14 9.80
C ASP A 29 12.27 -17.30 8.82
N ALA A 30 13.20 -17.48 7.89
CA ALA A 30 13.19 -18.58 6.94
C ALA A 30 14.37 -19.51 7.19
N TYR A 31 14.07 -20.79 7.34
CA TYR A 31 15.07 -21.84 7.27
C TYR A 31 15.42 -22.12 5.80
N ILE A 32 16.70 -21.98 5.46
CA ILE A 32 17.25 -22.21 4.13
C ILE A 32 18.16 -23.44 4.21
N ALA A 33 17.81 -24.48 3.46
CA ALA A 33 18.62 -25.70 3.37
C ALA A 33 19.93 -25.44 2.59
N PRO A 34 20.97 -26.27 2.79
CA PRO A 34 22.18 -26.23 1.98
C PRO A 34 21.90 -26.13 0.48
N HIS A 35 22.63 -25.26 -0.21
CA HIS A 35 22.56 -25.08 -1.66
C HIS A 35 21.17 -24.67 -2.21
N THR A 36 20.30 -24.08 -1.38
CA THR A 36 19.00 -23.53 -1.80
C THR A 36 18.94 -22.01 -1.69
N GLY A 37 17.98 -21.40 -2.39
CA GLY A 37 17.73 -19.96 -2.39
C GLY A 37 16.63 -19.52 -1.43
N LEU A 38 16.33 -18.22 -1.43
CA LEU A 38 15.18 -17.67 -0.73
C LEU A 38 13.87 -18.32 -1.22
N PRO A 39 12.88 -18.51 -0.33
CA PRO A 39 11.52 -18.83 -0.73
C PRO A 39 10.98 -17.83 -1.77
N ALA A 40 10.02 -18.26 -2.59
CA ALA A 40 9.33 -17.35 -3.48
C ALA A 40 8.59 -16.25 -2.69
N TYR A 41 8.44 -15.07 -3.30
CA TYR A 41 7.73 -13.94 -2.71
C TYR A 41 8.30 -13.50 -1.36
N CYS A 42 9.63 -13.50 -1.23
CA CYS A 42 10.30 -12.88 -0.12
C CYS A 42 11.63 -12.26 -0.55
N THR A 43 12.16 -11.37 0.29
CA THR A 43 13.48 -10.76 0.13
C THR A 43 14.20 -10.73 1.48
N ASP A 44 15.53 -10.76 1.46
CA ASP A 44 16.39 -10.52 2.62
C ASP A 44 16.72 -9.03 2.81
N ILE A 45 16.23 -8.17 1.91
CA ILE A 45 16.41 -6.71 1.97
C ILE A 45 15.32 -6.10 2.85
N GLU A 46 15.73 -5.45 3.93
CA GLU A 46 14.82 -4.78 4.87
C GLU A 46 14.02 -3.66 4.20
N PRO A 47 12.67 -3.62 4.38
CA PRO A 47 11.86 -2.52 3.91
C PRO A 47 12.22 -1.23 4.66
N PRO A 48 12.06 -0.06 4.03
CA PRO A 48 12.19 1.21 4.72
C PRO A 48 11.09 1.35 5.78
N LYS A 49 11.24 2.35 6.67
CA LYS A 49 10.15 2.73 7.56
C LYS A 49 8.93 3.15 6.72
N ILE A 50 7.80 2.47 6.90
CA ILE A 50 6.56 2.73 6.18
C ILE A 50 5.76 3.77 6.99
N PRO A 51 5.53 4.99 6.44
CA PRO A 51 4.66 5.97 7.07
C PRO A 51 3.19 5.58 6.97
N ASP A 52 2.32 6.26 7.73
CA ASP A 52 0.89 6.04 7.64
C ASP A 52 0.39 6.25 6.20
N ASN A 53 -0.60 5.45 5.82
CA ASN A 53 -1.24 5.51 4.50
C ASN A 53 -0.29 5.23 3.34
N HIS A 54 0.73 4.42 3.58
CA HIS A 54 1.64 3.95 2.56
C HIS A 54 1.87 2.45 2.72
N VAL A 55 2.34 1.83 1.65
CA VAL A 55 2.85 0.47 1.62
C VAL A 55 4.18 0.45 0.89
N ALA A 56 5.06 -0.48 1.27
CA ALA A 56 6.30 -0.72 0.54
C ALA A 56 6.06 -1.82 -0.51
N ILE A 57 6.38 -1.52 -1.77
CA ILE A 57 6.35 -2.48 -2.88
C ILE A 57 7.80 -2.80 -3.28
N PHE A 58 8.10 -4.09 -3.41
CA PHE A 58 9.45 -4.54 -3.79
C PHE A 58 9.56 -4.72 -5.30
N ASP A 59 10.52 -4.03 -5.93
CA ASP A 59 10.91 -4.26 -7.32
C ASP A 59 11.98 -5.34 -7.38
N GLU A 60 11.59 -6.58 -7.68
CA GLU A 60 12.50 -7.74 -7.76
C GLU A 60 13.60 -7.57 -8.81
N LYS A 61 13.38 -6.78 -9.87
CA LYS A 61 14.38 -6.57 -10.93
C LYS A 61 15.45 -5.58 -10.48
N LYS A 62 15.05 -4.55 -9.73
CA LYS A 62 15.98 -3.54 -9.19
C LYS A 62 16.52 -3.89 -7.81
N LEU A 63 15.89 -4.84 -7.12
CA LEU A 63 16.13 -5.19 -5.72
C LEU A 63 15.98 -3.97 -4.80
N LEU A 64 14.91 -3.19 -5.00
CA LEU A 64 14.65 -1.94 -4.27
C LEU A 64 13.20 -1.84 -3.82
N TRP A 65 13.01 -1.25 -2.63
CA TRP A 65 11.70 -0.90 -2.11
C TRP A 65 11.26 0.47 -2.64
N THR A 66 10.00 0.57 -3.02
CA THR A 66 9.32 1.83 -3.34
C THR A 66 8.16 2.03 -2.38
N LEU A 67 8.05 3.23 -1.79
CA LEU A 67 6.88 3.61 -1.00
C LEU A 67 5.79 4.12 -1.94
N VAL A 68 4.60 3.56 -1.80
CA VAL A 68 3.42 3.95 -2.57
C VAL A 68 2.30 4.30 -1.60
N GLU A 69 1.51 5.32 -1.93
CA GLU A 69 0.30 5.65 -1.17
C GLU A 69 -0.62 4.43 -1.09
N ASP A 70 -1.21 4.23 0.08
CA ASP A 70 -2.17 3.17 0.33
C ASP A 70 -3.26 3.70 1.27
N HIS A 71 -4.42 3.97 0.69
CA HIS A 71 -5.59 4.45 1.40
C HIS A 71 -6.69 3.38 1.47
N ARG A 72 -6.37 2.12 1.19
CA ARG A 72 -7.33 1.02 1.20
C ARG A 72 -8.12 0.97 2.51
N SER A 73 -9.36 0.51 2.43
CA SER A 73 -10.32 0.45 3.54
C SER A 73 -10.79 1.81 4.10
N LYS A 74 -10.29 2.94 3.57
CA LYS A 74 -10.87 4.26 3.89
C LYS A 74 -12.06 4.57 3.00
N THR A 75 -12.98 5.35 3.55
CA THR A 75 -14.08 5.96 2.80
C THR A 75 -13.73 7.41 2.46
N VAL A 76 -13.83 7.74 1.18
CA VAL A 76 -13.77 9.12 0.66
C VAL A 76 -15.08 9.45 -0.06
N TYR A 77 -15.27 10.69 -0.48
CA TYR A 77 -16.49 11.17 -1.09
C TYR A 77 -16.20 11.83 -2.44
N ASP A 78 -16.95 11.45 -3.47
CA ASP A 78 -16.88 12.10 -4.78
C ASP A 78 -17.38 13.54 -4.66
N THR A 79 -16.51 14.51 -4.92
CA THR A 79 -16.79 15.96 -4.79
C THR A 79 -17.84 16.48 -5.77
N ARG A 80 -18.21 15.71 -6.81
CA ARG A 80 -19.22 16.09 -7.80
C ARG A 80 -20.61 15.64 -7.37
N THR A 81 -20.70 14.53 -6.64
CA THR A 81 -21.97 13.85 -6.31
C THR A 81 -22.25 13.74 -4.81
N GLY A 82 -21.23 13.79 -3.96
CA GLY A 82 -21.31 13.49 -2.53
C GLY A 82 -21.31 12.00 -2.20
N ASN A 83 -21.21 11.13 -3.20
CA ASN A 83 -21.28 9.68 -2.99
C ASN A 83 -20.04 9.15 -2.27
N ALA A 84 -20.25 8.25 -1.31
CA ALA A 84 -19.18 7.53 -0.64
C ALA A 84 -18.49 6.54 -1.60
N ILE A 85 -17.17 6.53 -1.57
CA ILE A 85 -16.28 5.63 -2.31
C ILE A 85 -15.39 4.94 -1.27
N THR A 86 -15.41 3.61 -1.25
CA THR A 86 -14.44 2.84 -0.47
C THR A 86 -13.21 2.62 -1.33
N VAL A 87 -12.03 2.99 -0.83
CA VAL A 87 -10.77 2.74 -1.53
C VAL A 87 -10.40 1.28 -1.38
N THR A 88 -10.19 0.59 -2.50
CA THR A 88 -9.86 -0.85 -2.54
C THR A 88 -8.49 -1.13 -3.14
N GLU A 89 -7.94 -0.18 -3.89
CA GLU A 89 -6.65 -0.30 -4.57
C GLU A 89 -5.54 0.49 -3.87
N ILE A 90 -4.30 0.01 -4.05
CA ILE A 90 -3.10 0.75 -3.67
C ILE A 90 -2.94 1.92 -4.65
N GLY A 91 -2.55 3.08 -4.12
CA GLY A 91 -2.30 4.28 -4.91
C GLY A 91 -2.87 5.54 -4.27
N PRO A 92 -2.83 6.66 -5.01
CA PRO A 92 -3.40 7.91 -4.55
C PRO A 92 -4.92 7.79 -4.40
N LEU A 93 -5.52 8.72 -3.66
CA LEU A 93 -6.96 8.85 -3.60
C LEU A 93 -7.56 9.08 -5.00
N PRO A 94 -8.78 8.56 -5.29
CA PRO A 94 -9.44 8.79 -6.57
C PRO A 94 -9.54 10.28 -6.91
N ASP A 95 -9.45 10.60 -8.20
CA ASP A 95 -9.66 11.96 -8.68
C ASP A 95 -11.03 12.50 -8.24
N HIS A 96 -11.08 13.81 -7.98
CA HIS A 96 -12.28 14.48 -7.51
C HIS A 96 -12.85 13.89 -6.22
N SER A 97 -12.01 13.32 -5.34
CA SER A 97 -12.45 12.84 -4.02
C SER A 97 -11.99 13.73 -2.87
N THR A 98 -12.68 13.64 -1.73
CA THR A 98 -12.32 14.29 -0.47
C THR A 98 -12.59 13.35 0.70
N SER A 99 -11.79 13.42 1.76
CA SER A 99 -12.04 12.68 3.00
C SER A 99 -13.15 13.31 3.86
N LEU A 100 -13.65 14.48 3.48
CA LEU A 100 -14.74 15.16 4.18
C LEU A 100 -16.09 14.62 3.70
N SER A 101 -16.92 14.13 4.61
CA SER A 101 -18.30 13.76 4.29
C SER A 101 -19.15 15.01 4.04
N PRO A 102 -20.10 14.98 3.10
CA PRO A 102 -21.20 15.94 3.12
C PRO A 102 -22.07 15.70 4.37
N ASP A 103 -22.55 16.76 5.00
CA ASP A 103 -23.50 16.69 6.13
C ASP A 103 -24.93 16.40 5.68
N GLY A 104 -25.21 16.42 4.37
CA GLY A 104 -26.52 16.13 3.81
C GLY A 104 -26.62 16.22 2.29
N VAL A 105 -27.79 15.85 1.76
CA VAL A 105 -28.06 15.65 0.32
C VAL A 105 -28.12 16.92 -0.53
N TYR A 106 -28.11 18.11 0.08
CA TYR A 106 -28.22 19.41 -0.62
C TYR A 106 -26.94 20.25 -0.58
N GLN A 107 -25.81 19.60 -0.31
CA GLN A 107 -24.51 20.25 -0.31
C GLN A 107 -23.79 20.07 -1.65
N LYS A 108 -23.05 21.10 -2.05
CA LYS A 108 -22.14 21.07 -3.21
C LYS A 108 -20.73 21.38 -2.74
N TRP A 109 -19.75 20.71 -3.33
CA TRP A 109 -18.34 20.99 -3.06
C TRP A 109 -17.95 22.33 -3.71
N ASN A 110 -17.34 23.23 -2.94
CA ASN A 110 -16.87 24.52 -3.44
C ASN A 110 -15.36 24.55 -3.78
N GLY A 111 -14.70 23.38 -3.77
CA GLY A 111 -13.25 23.25 -3.92
C GLY A 111 -12.51 23.03 -2.58
N LYS A 112 -13.14 23.37 -1.45
CA LYS A 112 -12.53 23.26 -0.11
C LYS A 112 -13.44 22.62 0.93
N ALA A 113 -14.74 22.85 0.86
CA ALA A 113 -15.72 22.35 1.81
C ALA A 113 -17.08 22.10 1.12
N TRP A 114 -17.91 21.31 1.77
CA TRP A 114 -19.31 21.14 1.40
C TRP A 114 -20.12 22.35 1.85
N CYS A 115 -20.92 22.93 0.93
CA CYS A 115 -21.75 24.11 1.21
C CYS A 115 -23.19 23.85 0.76
N PHE A 116 -24.17 24.30 1.55
CA PHE A 116 -25.57 24.23 1.15
C PHE A 116 -25.80 25.05 -0.12
N SER A 117 -26.47 24.44 -1.11
CA SER A 117 -26.92 25.18 -2.28
C SER A 117 -27.99 26.18 -1.82
N VAL A 118 -27.70 27.49 -1.90
CA VAL A 118 -28.74 28.51 -1.73
C VAL A 118 -29.71 28.36 -2.90
N LYS A 119 -31.02 28.21 -2.62
CA LYS A 119 -32.04 28.27 -3.66
C LYS A 119 -32.07 29.72 -4.16
N ASN A 120 -31.69 29.94 -5.42
CA ASN A 120 -32.08 31.15 -6.14
C ASN A 120 -33.58 31.08 -6.48
#